data_AF-A0A8C6ZHL2-F1
#
_entry.id   AF-A0A8C6ZHL2-F1
#
_cell.length_a   1.000
_cell.length_b   1.000
_cell.length_c   1.000
_cell.angle_alpha   90.00
_cell.angle_beta   90.00
_cell.angle_gamma   90.00
#
_symmetry.space_group_name_H-M   'P 1'
#
loop_
_entity.id
_entity.type
_entity.pdbx_description
1 polymer ?
#
loop_
_entity_poly.entity_id
_entity_poly.type
_entity_poly.pdbx_seq_one_letter_code
_entity_poly.pdbx_strand_id
1 'polypeptide(L)'
;MERRIIFCMLFFSSSMLLTATPQKLKYRQIIKTIERLEIAVKNEDAERLHTPENPEDGCLFTAMTCFQNETWKLQPKISQENSAFFKQVKILRSPLLRSSDTPCESSCESYEKKSPKDFLKGFAKLMKQVEFISHGRF
;
A
#
# COMPACT_ATOMS: atom_id res chain seq x y z
N MET A 1 -38.10 29.41 26.16
CA MET A 1 -37.10 28.38 25.82
C MET A 1 -36.86 28.23 24.31
N GLU A 2 -37.31 29.18 23.46
CA GLU A 2 -37.32 28.99 22.00
C GLU A 2 -36.04 29.45 21.29
N ARG A 3 -35.27 30.39 21.88
CA ARG A 3 -33.99 30.85 21.29
C ARG A 3 -32.84 29.85 21.37
N ARG A 4 -32.94 28.80 22.21
CA ARG A 4 -31.89 27.76 22.33
C ARG A 4 -32.01 26.67 21.25
N ILE A 5 -33.17 26.54 20.61
CA ILE A 5 -33.46 25.48 19.62
C ILE A 5 -32.90 25.87 18.24
N ILE A 6 -32.82 27.16 17.94
CA ILE A 6 -32.34 27.68 16.65
C ILE A 6 -30.82 27.43 16.46
N PHE A 7 -30.03 27.52 17.54
CA PHE A 7 -28.59 27.25 17.49
C PHE A 7 -28.27 25.77 17.26
N CYS A 8 -29.13 24.85 17.70
CA CYS A 8 -28.96 23.42 17.45
C CYS A 8 -29.25 23.05 16.00
N MET A 9 -30.23 23.69 15.35
CA MET A 9 -30.56 23.37 13.95
C MET A 9 -29.49 23.86 12.95
N LEU A 10 -28.71 24.89 13.29
CA LEU A 10 -27.65 25.42 12.43
C LEU A 10 -26.32 24.64 12.55
N PHE A 11 -26.13 23.83 13.59
CA PHE A 11 -24.88 23.10 13.80
C PHE A 11 -24.84 21.72 13.12
N PHE A 12 -26.01 21.18 12.76
CA PHE A 12 -26.12 19.85 12.12
C PHE A 12 -26.10 19.89 10.58
N SER A 13 -26.18 21.07 9.95
CA SER A 13 -26.34 21.18 8.49
C SER A 13 -25.06 21.35 7.68
N SER A 14 -23.88 21.43 8.31
CA SER A 14 -22.62 21.80 7.61
C SER A 14 -21.55 20.71 7.56
N SER A 15 -21.79 19.51 8.10
CA SER A 15 -20.78 18.45 8.11
C SER A 15 -21.04 17.42 7.01
N MET A 16 -21.01 17.85 5.74
CA MET A 16 -20.62 16.95 4.64
C MET A 16 -19.11 16.72 4.76
N LEU A 17 -18.70 16.00 5.81
CA LEU A 17 -17.35 15.50 5.91
C LEU A 17 -17.26 14.37 4.89
N LEU A 18 -16.63 14.64 3.74
CA LEU A 18 -16.22 13.63 2.77
C LEU A 18 -15.40 12.57 3.51
N THR A 19 -16.04 11.49 3.94
CA THR A 19 -15.39 10.36 4.57
C THR A 19 -14.63 9.62 3.48
N ALA A 20 -13.40 10.05 3.22
CA ALA A 20 -12.45 9.17 2.55
C ALA A 20 -12.44 7.86 3.34
N THR A 21 -12.80 6.74 2.70
CA THR A 21 -12.86 5.46 3.41
C THR A 21 -11.51 5.21 4.08
N PRO A 22 -11.46 4.71 5.33
CA PRO A 22 -10.20 4.51 6.07
C PRO A 22 -9.14 3.74 5.28
N GLN A 23 -9.56 2.93 4.32
CA GLN A 23 -8.72 2.15 3.42
C GLN A 23 -7.98 3.01 2.37
N LYS A 24 -8.61 4.06 1.81
CA LYS A 24 -7.96 4.98 0.86
C LYS A 24 -6.79 5.72 1.48
N LEU A 25 -6.95 6.15 2.73
CA LEU A 25 -5.87 6.81 3.48
C LEU A 25 -4.68 5.86 3.69
N LYS A 26 -4.94 4.58 3.95
CA LYS A 26 -3.89 3.56 4.08
C LYS A 26 -3.11 3.36 2.78
N TYR A 27 -3.78 3.30 1.63
CA TYR A 27 -3.10 3.13 0.33
C TYR A 27 -2.16 4.30 0.02
N ARG A 28 -2.65 5.53 0.20
CA ARG A 28 -1.83 6.75 0.03
C ARG A 28 -0.65 6.79 1.00
N GLN A 29 -0.85 6.39 2.25
CA GLN A 29 0.21 6.31 3.24
C GLN A 29 1.31 5.33 2.80
N ILE A 30 0.92 4.18 2.25
CA ILE A 30 1.85 3.17 1.75
C ILE A 30 2.61 3.68 0.53
N ILE A 31 1.94 4.30 -0.44
CA ILE A 31 2.61 4.90 -1.60
C ILE A 31 3.67 5.91 -1.16
N LYS A 32 3.32 6.83 -0.24
CA LYS A 32 4.30 7.79 0.33
C LYS A 32 5.44 7.11 1.08
N THR A 33 5.18 5.96 1.70
CA THR A 33 6.22 5.19 2.40
C THR A 33 7.15 4.51 1.41
N ILE A 34 6.62 3.99 0.30
CA ILE A 34 7.40 3.41 -0.80
C ILE A 34 8.32 4.47 -1.42
N GLU A 35 7.83 5.67 -1.69
CA GLU A 35 8.63 6.79 -2.23
C GLU A 35 9.83 7.14 -1.32
N ARG A 36 9.64 7.10 0.01
CA ARG A 36 10.74 7.29 0.97
C ARG A 36 11.71 6.11 1.00
N LEU A 37 11.21 4.89 0.88
CA LEU A 37 12.06 3.70 0.85
C LEU A 37 12.89 3.61 -0.44
N GLU A 38 12.39 4.12 -1.56
CA GLU A 38 13.10 4.08 -2.85
C GLU A 38 14.46 4.81 -2.80
N ILE A 39 14.55 5.90 -2.02
CA ILE A 39 15.80 6.63 -1.80
C ILE A 39 16.69 6.01 -0.71
N ALA A 40 16.09 5.28 0.23
CA ALA A 40 16.76 4.72 1.41
C ALA A 40 17.18 3.24 1.22
N VAL A 41 16.73 2.56 0.17
CA VAL A 41 17.02 1.14 -0.07
C VAL A 41 18.38 0.94 -0.72
N LYS A 42 19.11 -0.10 -0.28
CA LYS A 42 20.28 -0.63 -0.95
C LYS A 42 19.83 -1.29 -2.25
N ASN A 43 20.29 -0.78 -3.39
CA ASN A 43 19.89 -1.28 -4.71
C ASN A 43 20.98 -2.10 -5.40
N GLU A 44 22.24 -1.70 -5.26
CA GLU A 44 23.41 -2.39 -5.82
C GLU A 44 23.76 -3.59 -4.93
N ASP A 45 24.12 -4.71 -5.56
CA ASP A 45 24.49 -5.98 -4.90
C ASP A 45 23.48 -6.50 -3.86
N ALA A 46 22.22 -6.10 -4.00
CA ALA A 46 21.11 -6.56 -3.18
C ALA A 46 20.44 -7.78 -3.83
N GLU A 47 19.82 -8.62 -2.99
CA GLU A 47 18.99 -9.72 -3.48
C GLU A 47 17.86 -9.18 -4.37
N ARG A 48 17.65 -9.82 -5.53
CA ARG A 48 16.53 -9.48 -6.42
C ARG A 48 15.23 -10.07 -5.89
N LEU A 49 14.15 -9.31 -5.98
CA LEU A 49 12.88 -9.59 -5.32
C LEU A 49 11.81 -9.95 -6.35
N HIS A 50 10.97 -10.94 -6.01
CA HIS A 50 9.83 -11.30 -6.86
C HIS A 50 8.89 -10.11 -7.02
N THR A 51 8.69 -9.66 -8.26
CA THR A 51 7.97 -8.42 -8.57
C THR A 51 6.81 -8.73 -9.51
N PRO A 52 5.58 -8.89 -8.96
CA PRO A 52 4.38 -9.02 -9.78
C PRO A 52 4.19 -7.83 -10.72
N GLU A 53 4.12 -8.11 -12.02
CA GLU A 53 3.78 -7.11 -13.03
C GLU A 53 2.40 -7.39 -13.61
N ASN A 54 1.56 -6.34 -13.64
CA ASN A 54 0.22 -6.37 -14.23
C ASN A 54 -0.60 -7.61 -13.82
N PRO A 55 -0.76 -7.89 -12.52
CA PRO A 55 -1.61 -8.99 -12.10
C PRO A 55 -3.04 -8.77 -12.61
N GLU A 56 -3.67 -9.84 -13.09
CA GLU A 56 -5.08 -9.83 -13.43
C GLU A 56 -5.91 -9.38 -12.21
N ASP A 57 -7.06 -8.75 -12.44
CA ASP A 57 -7.85 -8.15 -11.36
C ASP A 57 -8.29 -9.17 -10.28
N GLY A 58 -8.45 -10.44 -10.65
CA GLY A 58 -8.72 -11.54 -9.70
C GLY A 58 -7.52 -11.96 -8.84
N CYS A 59 -6.31 -11.58 -9.24
CA CYS A 59 -5.04 -11.98 -8.61
C CYS A 59 -4.38 -10.87 -7.78
N LEU A 60 -5.05 -9.71 -7.62
CA LEU A 60 -4.52 -8.56 -6.87
C LEU A 60 -4.16 -8.91 -5.43
N PHE A 61 -4.94 -9.78 -4.77
CA PHE A 61 -4.64 -10.25 -3.42
C PHE A 61 -3.31 -11.00 -3.37
N THR A 62 -3.13 -11.99 -4.25
CA THR A 62 -1.90 -12.80 -4.34
C THR A 62 -0.68 -11.94 -4.67
N ALA A 63 -0.80 -11.04 -5.63
CA ALA A 63 0.26 -10.10 -5.98
C ALA A 63 0.61 -9.19 -4.79
N MET A 64 -0.39 -8.67 -4.07
CA MET A 64 -0.19 -7.84 -2.88
C MET A 64 0.52 -8.61 -1.78
N THR A 65 0.10 -9.85 -1.49
CA THR A 65 0.76 -10.69 -0.49
C THR A 65 2.20 -11.03 -0.88
N CYS A 66 2.48 -11.25 -2.17
CA CYS A 66 3.85 -11.45 -2.66
C CYS A 66 4.74 -10.24 -2.36
N PHE A 67 4.30 -9.01 -2.70
CA PHE A 67 5.01 -7.79 -2.33
C PHE A 67 5.21 -7.66 -0.82
N GLN A 68 4.17 -7.93 -0.02
CA GLN A 68 4.26 -7.86 1.44
C GLN A 68 5.27 -8.86 2.00
N ASN A 69 5.37 -10.07 1.46
CA ASN A 69 6.33 -11.06 1.94
C ASN A 69 7.77 -10.72 1.55
N GLU A 70 7.98 -10.29 0.30
CA GLU A 70 9.31 -9.93 -0.21
C GLU A 70 9.89 -8.66 0.46
N THR A 71 9.05 -7.76 1.00
CA THR A 71 9.56 -6.54 1.68
C THR A 71 10.52 -6.80 2.85
N TRP A 72 10.51 -8.00 3.46
CA TRP A 72 11.48 -8.37 4.50
C TRP A 72 12.93 -8.42 4.03
N LYS A 73 13.13 -8.69 2.74
CA LYS A 73 14.46 -8.83 2.12
C LYS A 73 15.08 -7.48 1.77
N LEU A 74 14.31 -6.39 1.88
CA LEU A 74 14.81 -5.03 1.65
C LEU A 74 15.86 -4.68 2.71
N GLN A 75 16.96 -4.09 2.25
CA GLN A 75 18.05 -3.63 3.10
C GLN A 75 18.21 -2.11 2.97
N PRO A 76 18.53 -1.40 4.05
CA PRO A 76 18.84 0.02 3.97
C PRO A 76 20.19 0.25 3.29
N LYS A 77 20.30 1.37 2.56
CA LYS A 77 21.55 1.82 1.94
C LYS A 77 22.58 2.23 3.00
N ILE A 78 22.12 2.83 4.10
CA ILE A 78 22.95 3.32 5.21
C ILE A 78 22.54 2.58 6.49
N SER A 79 23.49 1.85 7.09
CA SER A 79 23.23 1.01 8.28
C SER A 79 22.78 1.81 9.52
N GLN A 80 23.16 3.08 9.63
CA GLN A 80 22.76 3.95 10.74
C GLN A 80 21.24 4.26 10.73
N GLU A 81 20.55 4.07 9.60
CA GLU A 81 19.12 4.34 9.45
C GLU A 81 18.23 3.11 9.69
N ASN A 82 18.81 1.97 10.09
CA ASN A 82 18.11 0.68 10.26
C ASN A 82 16.76 0.80 11.00
N SER A 83 16.71 1.51 12.13
CA SER A 83 15.49 1.62 12.94
C SER A 83 14.35 2.34 12.20
N ALA A 84 14.64 3.46 11.52
CA ALA A 84 13.64 4.20 10.75
C ALA A 84 13.21 3.41 9.51
N PHE A 85 14.17 2.77 8.84
CA PHE A 85 13.93 1.94 7.67
C PHE A 85 12.99 0.76 7.97
N PHE A 86 13.31 -0.04 9.00
CA PHE A 86 12.47 -1.20 9.33
C PHE A 86 11.09 -0.82 9.87
N LYS A 87 10.94 0.36 10.48
CA LYS A 87 9.61 0.91 10.81
C LYS A 87 8.78 1.18 9.54
N GLN A 88 9.40 1.72 8.49
CA GLN A 88 8.74 1.95 7.20
C GLN A 88 8.41 0.62 6.50
N VAL A 89 9.35 -0.34 6.49
CA VAL A 89 9.11 -1.70 5.97
C VAL A 89 7.92 -2.35 6.68
N LYS A 90 7.80 -2.20 8.00
CA LYS A 90 6.65 -2.72 8.77
C LYS A 90 5.31 -2.13 8.34
N ILE A 91 5.26 -0.87 7.89
CA ILE A 91 4.03 -0.25 7.37
C ILE A 91 3.58 -0.93 6.07
N LEU A 92 4.53 -1.23 5.17
CA LEU A 92 4.25 -1.92 3.91
C LEU A 92 3.63 -3.31 4.10
N ARG A 93 3.96 -3.97 5.21
CA ARG A 93 3.48 -5.31 5.58
C ARG A 93 2.06 -5.33 6.14
N SER A 94 1.47 -4.16 6.40
CA SER A 94 0.14 -4.11 7.05
C SER A 94 -0.92 -4.77 6.16
N PRO A 95 -1.85 -5.56 6.72
CA PRO A 95 -2.89 -6.22 5.92
C PRO A 95 -3.81 -5.16 5.28
N LEU A 96 -3.97 -5.26 3.96
CA LEU A 96 -4.66 -4.25 3.14
C LEU A 96 -5.95 -4.75 2.49
N LEU A 97 -5.95 -6.01 2.08
CA LEU A 97 -7.06 -6.69 1.43
C LEU A 97 -7.51 -7.86 2.31
N ARG A 98 -8.80 -8.16 2.27
CA ARG A 98 -9.31 -9.43 2.81
C ARG A 98 -8.95 -10.55 1.84
N SER A 99 -8.77 -11.77 2.35
CA SER A 99 -8.47 -12.94 1.53
C SER A 99 -9.48 -13.07 0.39
N SER A 100 -8.97 -13.41 -0.80
CA SER A 100 -9.82 -13.79 -1.93
C SER A 100 -10.14 -15.28 -1.83
N ASP A 101 -11.39 -15.64 -2.04
CA ASP A 101 -11.83 -17.04 -2.15
C ASP A 101 -11.52 -17.62 -3.55
N THR A 102 -11.15 -16.77 -4.52
CA THR A 102 -10.74 -17.23 -5.85
C THR A 102 -9.25 -17.55 -5.86
N PRO A 103 -8.86 -18.79 -6.19
CA PRO A 103 -7.47 -19.16 -6.33
C PRO A 103 -6.88 -18.47 -7.57
N CYS A 104 -5.74 -17.82 -7.39
CA CYS A 104 -4.92 -17.36 -8.50
C CYS A 104 -3.89 -18.45 -8.84
N GLU A 105 -3.70 -18.77 -10.12
CA GLU A 105 -2.77 -19.83 -10.54
C GLU A 105 -1.30 -19.45 -10.34
N SER A 106 -0.97 -18.15 -10.40
CA SER A 106 0.41 -17.67 -10.21
C SER A 106 0.81 -17.67 -8.72
N SER A 107 1.90 -18.34 -8.38
CA SER A 107 2.54 -18.23 -7.06
C SER A 107 3.49 -17.01 -7.00
N CYS A 108 3.99 -16.65 -5.82
CA CYS A 108 4.93 -15.52 -5.71
C CYS A 108 6.26 -15.83 -6.43
N GLU A 109 6.69 -17.09 -6.38
CA GLU A 109 7.95 -17.56 -6.97
C GLU A 109 7.94 -17.52 -8.50
N SER A 110 6.77 -17.50 -9.14
CA SER A 110 6.65 -17.45 -10.60
C SER A 110 6.94 -16.06 -11.18
N TYR A 111 6.88 -15.01 -10.37
CA TYR A 111 7.13 -13.65 -10.83
C TYR A 111 8.62 -13.37 -11.06
N GLU A 112 8.90 -12.55 -12.07
CA GLU A 112 10.26 -12.13 -12.38
C GLU A 112 10.91 -11.41 -11.18
N LYS A 113 12.17 -11.73 -10.91
CA LYS A 113 12.94 -11.05 -9.87
C LYS A 113 13.53 -9.73 -10.40
N LYS A 114 13.23 -8.62 -9.72
CA LYS A 114 13.74 -7.28 -10.07
C LYS A 114 14.59 -6.67 -8.97
N SER A 115 15.26 -5.55 -9.28
CA SER A 115 16.04 -4.81 -8.29
C SER A 115 15.14 -4.29 -7.16
N PRO A 116 15.66 -4.02 -5.95
CA PRO A 116 14.85 -3.45 -4.87
C PRO A 116 14.11 -2.16 -5.26
N LYS A 117 14.71 -1.29 -6.07
CA LYS A 117 14.03 -0.08 -6.57
C LYS A 117 12.90 -0.41 -7.53
N ASP A 118 13.11 -1.31 -8.48
CA ASP A 118 12.07 -1.70 -9.44
C ASP A 118 10.93 -2.47 -8.76
N PHE A 119 11.26 -3.29 -7.75
CA PHE A 119 10.31 -3.93 -6.87
C PHE A 119 9.41 -2.90 -6.15
N LEU A 120 10.01 -1.87 -5.55
CA LEU A 120 9.27 -0.79 -4.88
C LEU A 120 8.37 -0.02 -5.88
N LYS A 121 8.85 0.26 -7.10
CA LYS A 121 8.03 0.86 -8.16
C LYS A 121 6.84 -0.02 -8.56
N GLY A 122 7.06 -1.33 -8.70
CA GLY A 122 6.01 -2.31 -8.95
C GLY A 122 4.96 -2.30 -7.85
N PHE A 123 5.40 -2.26 -6.59
CA PHE A 123 4.48 -2.19 -5.45
C PHE A 123 3.68 -0.88 -5.47
N ALA A 124 4.31 0.27 -5.71
CA ALA A 124 3.61 1.54 -5.84
C ALA A 124 2.57 1.52 -6.96
N LYS A 125 2.88 0.89 -8.10
CA LYS A 125 1.94 0.72 -9.22
C LYS A 125 0.73 -0.11 -8.81
N LEU A 126 0.93 -1.26 -8.13
CA LEU A 126 -0.17 -2.08 -7.60
C LEU A 126 -1.05 -1.28 -6.63
N MET A 127 -0.44 -0.53 -5.71
CA MET A 127 -1.18 0.28 -4.74
C MET A 127 -2.04 1.35 -5.41
N LYS A 128 -1.54 1.97 -6.48
CA LYS A 128 -2.31 2.92 -7.30
C LYS A 128 -3.47 2.24 -8.04
N GLN A 129 -3.26 1.04 -8.58
CA GLN A 129 -4.32 0.24 -9.21
C GLN A 129 -5.42 -0.10 -8.21
N VAL A 130 -5.07 -0.59 -7.01
CA VAL A 130 -6.02 -0.91 -5.95
C VAL A 130 -6.75 0.35 -5.46
N GLU A 131 -6.05 1.48 -5.33
CA GLU A 131 -6.69 2.77 -5.03
C GLU A 131 -7.71 3.15 -6.12
N PHE A 132 -7.38 2.99 -7.40
CA PHE A 132 -8.28 3.30 -8.52
C PHE A 132 -9.52 2.38 -8.56
N ILE A 133 -9.34 1.06 -8.44
CA ILE A 133 -10.45 0.09 -8.43
C ILE A 133 -11.41 0.36 -7.27
N SER A 134 -10.89 0.79 -6.11
CA SER A 134 -11.72 1.18 -4.97
C SER A 134 -12.38 2.57 -5.12
N HIS A 135 -12.08 3.33 -6.17
CA HIS A 135 -12.81 4.55 -6.57
C HIS A 135 -13.90 4.28 -7.61
N GLY A 136 -13.72 3.35 -8.55
CA GLY A 136 -14.68 3.08 -9.64
C GLY A 136 -15.88 2.19 -9.26
N ARG A 137 -16.03 1.82 -7.99
CA ARG A 137 -17.09 0.93 -7.49
C ARG A 137 -18.18 1.69 -6.71
N PHE A 138 -18.54 2.88 -7.20
CA PHE A 138 -19.65 3.72 -6.75
C PHE A 138 -20.48 4.18 -7.95
#